data_AF-A0A5C7AN48-F1
#
_entry.id   AF-A0A5C7AN48-F1
#
_cell.length_a   1.000
_cell.length_b   1.000
_cell.length_c   1.000
_cell.angle_alpha   90.00
_cell.angle_beta   90.00
_cell.angle_gamma   90.00
#
_symmetry.space_group_name_H-M   'P 1'
#
loop_
_entity.id
_entity.type
_entity.pdbx_description
1 polymer ?
#
loop_
_entity_poly.entity_id
_entity_poly.type
_entity_poly.pdbx_seq_one_letter_code
_entity_poly.pdbx_strand_id
1 'polypeptide(L)'
;MEINNFNKYVKSLKSQPINSFKLTQLKMDFENDNLLKVQLKAPLLNNGNYKVDISNGILTLKVMIAKIESNFGVVKKKPVFVESFLVLPSSEFSELLNAKFHNNELIITIAKNNDMPFVSRTNVAGVA
;
A
#
# COMPACT_ATOMS: atom_id res chain seq x y z
N MET A 1 -27.75 54.90 -14.38
CA MET A 1 -26.37 54.40 -14.57
C MET A 1 -26.26 53.20 -13.65
N GLU A 2 -26.41 51.99 -14.19
CA GLU A 2 -26.28 50.73 -13.44
C GLU A 2 -24.91 50.11 -13.68
N ILE A 3 -24.65 49.01 -12.95
CA ILE A 3 -23.56 48.01 -13.03
C ILE A 3 -22.20 48.47 -12.45
N ASN A 4 -21.63 47.84 -11.43
CA ASN A 4 -21.47 46.39 -11.27
C ASN A 4 -21.31 45.90 -9.81
N ASN A 5 -22.28 45.10 -9.37
CA ASN A 5 -22.08 44.06 -8.35
C ASN A 5 -21.49 42.82 -9.03
N PHE A 6 -20.17 42.70 -9.12
CA PHE A 6 -19.54 41.42 -9.51
C PHE A 6 -19.31 40.55 -8.27
N ASN A 7 -20.29 39.68 -8.01
CA ASN A 7 -20.14 38.28 -7.56
C ASN A 7 -18.88 38.00 -6.72
N LYS A 8 -18.97 38.01 -5.38
CA LYS A 8 -19.37 36.81 -4.60
C LYS A 8 -19.38 35.56 -5.48
N TYR A 9 -18.28 34.80 -5.55
CA TYR A 9 -18.22 33.34 -5.67
C TYR A 9 -16.77 32.90 -5.90
N VAL A 10 -15.86 33.25 -4.98
CA VAL A 10 -14.74 32.34 -4.74
C VAL A 10 -15.33 31.21 -3.91
N LYS A 11 -16.03 30.28 -4.58
CA LYS A 11 -16.30 28.97 -3.99
C LYS A 11 -14.93 28.42 -3.67
N SER A 12 -14.58 28.49 -2.39
CA SER A 12 -13.59 27.63 -1.75
C SER A 12 -13.60 26.31 -2.52
N LEU A 13 -12.54 26.07 -3.27
CA LEU A 13 -12.24 24.76 -3.81
C LEU A 13 -12.12 23.89 -2.57
N LYS A 14 -13.24 23.27 -2.18
CA LYS A 14 -13.25 22.16 -1.24
C LYS A 14 -12.22 21.21 -1.82
N SER A 15 -11.05 21.18 -1.19
CA SER A 15 -10.00 20.22 -1.47
C SER A 15 -10.72 18.89 -1.56
N GLN A 16 -10.81 18.33 -2.77
CA GLN A 16 -11.42 17.02 -2.97
C GLN A 16 -10.78 16.10 -1.92
N PRO A 17 -11.57 15.30 -1.18
CA PRO A 17 -11.02 14.42 -0.18
C PRO A 17 -9.89 13.66 -0.86
N ILE A 18 -8.69 13.78 -0.31
CA ILE A 18 -7.53 13.01 -0.75
C ILE A 18 -8.04 11.58 -0.74
N ASN A 19 -8.17 10.97 -1.92
CA ASN A 19 -8.42 9.54 -2.09
C ASN A 19 -7.19 8.83 -1.52
N SER A 20 -7.12 8.81 -0.20
CA SER A 20 -6.14 8.07 0.55
C SER A 20 -6.59 6.62 0.42
N PHE A 21 -5.70 5.80 -0.13
CA PHE A 21 -5.85 4.37 -0.06
C PHE A 21 -5.84 3.99 1.42
N LYS A 22 -7.02 3.81 2.00
CA LYS A 22 -7.18 3.41 3.40
C LYS A 22 -7.55 1.94 3.42
N LEU A 23 -6.79 1.15 4.16
CA LEU A 23 -7.16 -0.23 4.47
C LEU A 23 -8.47 -0.21 5.26
N THR A 24 -9.44 -1.00 4.81
CA THR A 24 -10.69 -1.24 5.55
C THR A 24 -10.60 -2.48 6.42
N GLN A 25 -9.68 -3.40 6.11
CA GLN A 25 -9.40 -4.56 6.92
C GLN A 25 -7.93 -4.94 6.76
N LEU A 26 -7.30 -5.31 7.89
CA LEU A 26 -6.01 -5.96 7.94
C LEU A 26 -6.09 -7.05 9.00
N LYS A 27 -5.82 -8.30 8.61
CA LYS A 27 -5.71 -9.44 9.52
C LYS A 27 -4.40 -10.15 9.26
N MET A 28 -3.74 -10.59 10.33
CA MET A 28 -2.53 -11.39 10.27
C MET A 28 -2.74 -12.62 11.15
N ASP A 29 -2.64 -13.80 10.56
CA ASP A 29 -2.77 -15.08 11.25
C ASP A 29 -1.55 -15.94 10.93
N PHE A 30 -0.98 -16.58 11.95
CA PHE A 30 0.03 -17.61 11.75
C PHE A 30 -0.69 -18.91 11.36
N GLU A 31 -0.36 -19.47 10.20
CA GLU A 31 -0.83 -20.82 9.84
C GLU A 31 -0.01 -21.89 10.57
N ASN A 32 1.28 -21.60 10.80
CA ASN A 32 2.20 -22.34 11.68
C ASN A 32 3.41 -21.43 12.01
N ASP A 33 4.42 -21.96 12.70
CA ASP A 33 5.62 -21.21 13.11
C ASP A 33 6.42 -20.62 11.94
N ASN A 34 6.24 -21.14 10.72
CA ASN A 34 7.00 -20.75 9.53
C ASN A 34 6.15 -20.01 8.48
N LEU A 35 4.82 -19.97 8.64
CA LEU A 35 3.89 -19.40 7.66
C LEU A 35 3.00 -18.33 8.28
N LEU A 36 3.08 -17.13 7.71
CA LEU A 36 2.24 -16.00 8.05
C LEU A 36 1.26 -15.72 6.90
N LYS A 37 -0.01 -15.64 7.23
CA LYS A 37 -1.07 -15.22 6.32
C LYS A 37 -1.51 -13.81 6.65
N VAL A 38 -1.43 -12.93 5.66
CA VAL A 38 -1.91 -11.55 5.72
C VAL A 38 -3.13 -11.43 4.83
N GLN A 39 -4.25 -10.99 5.39
CA GLN A 39 -5.47 -10.69 4.65
C GLN A 39 -5.74 -9.20 4.71
N LEU A 40 -5.95 -8.58 3.54
CA LEU A 40 -6.19 -7.16 3.46
C LEU A 40 -7.38 -6.84 2.56
N LYS A 41 -8.15 -5.82 2.96
CA LYS A 41 -9.17 -5.17 2.15
C LYS A 41 -8.88 -3.70 2.06
N ALA A 42 -9.03 -3.16 0.85
CA ALA A 42 -9.02 -1.73 0.63
C ALA A 42 -9.99 -1.37 -0.49
N PRO A 43 -10.61 -0.18 -0.44
CA PRO A 43 -11.35 0.36 -1.57
C PRO A 43 -10.43 0.44 -2.78
N LEU A 44 -10.98 0.17 -3.97
CA LEU A 44 -10.28 0.26 -5.26
C LEU A 44 -9.15 -0.78 -5.47
N LEU A 45 -8.86 -1.64 -4.49
CA LEU A 45 -8.03 -2.82 -4.71
C LEU A 45 -8.83 -3.87 -5.49
N ASN A 46 -8.25 -4.42 -6.55
CA ASN A 46 -8.87 -5.43 -7.39
C ASN A 46 -7.84 -6.40 -7.95
N ASN A 47 -8.32 -7.47 -8.57
CA ASN A 47 -7.44 -8.40 -9.25
C ASN A 47 -6.76 -7.72 -10.45
N GLY A 48 -5.46 -7.48 -10.37
CA GLY A 48 -4.66 -6.92 -11.47
C GLY A 48 -4.16 -5.49 -11.27
N ASN A 49 -4.49 -4.82 -10.17
CA ASN A 49 -3.99 -3.46 -9.92
C ASN A 49 -3.01 -3.34 -8.76
N TYR A 50 -2.43 -4.46 -8.29
CA TYR A 50 -1.48 -4.46 -7.19
C TYR A 50 -0.21 -5.24 -7.51
N LYS A 51 0.85 -4.93 -6.76
CA LYS A 51 2.07 -5.71 -6.65
C LYS A 51 2.45 -5.80 -5.17
N VAL A 52 2.88 -6.99 -4.74
CA VAL A 52 3.37 -7.24 -3.39
C VAL A 52 4.86 -7.54 -3.48
N ASP A 53 5.66 -6.83 -2.69
CA ASP A 53 7.08 -7.09 -2.48
C ASP A 53 7.31 -7.33 -0.99
N ILE A 54 8.27 -8.18 -0.63
CA ILE A 54 8.68 -8.39 0.77
C ILE A 54 10.19 -8.26 0.85
N SER A 55 10.67 -7.48 1.82
CA SER A 55 12.09 -7.30 2.07
C SER A 55 12.32 -6.96 3.54
N ASN A 56 13.28 -7.63 4.19
CA ASN A 56 13.72 -7.35 5.56
C ASN A 56 12.57 -7.25 6.58
N GLY A 57 11.59 -8.16 6.52
CA GLY A 57 10.42 -8.13 7.41
C GLY A 57 9.41 -7.02 7.11
N ILE A 58 9.50 -6.36 5.96
CA ILE A 58 8.55 -5.34 5.54
C ILE A 58 7.83 -5.82 4.29
N LEU A 59 6.51 -5.93 4.39
CA LEU A 59 5.63 -6.12 3.25
C LEU A 59 5.32 -4.76 2.63
N THR A 60 5.59 -4.62 1.34
CA THR A 60 5.26 -3.45 0.54
C THR A 60 4.15 -3.79 -0.45
N LEU A 61 2.99 -3.16 -0.30
CA LEU A 61 1.87 -3.23 -1.23
C LEU A 61 1.86 -1.99 -2.11
N LYS A 62 2.06 -2.19 -3.42
CA LYS A 62 1.95 -1.14 -4.44
C LYS A 62 0.64 -1.30 -5.17
N VAL A 63 -0.15 -0.24 -5.31
CA VAL A 63 -1.46 -0.26 -5.95
C VAL A 63 -1.56 0.85 -6.99
N MET A 64 -2.00 0.50 -8.20
CA MET A 64 -2.33 1.45 -9.24
C MET A 64 -3.84 1.72 -9.23
N ILE A 65 -4.23 2.97 -9.01
CA ILE A 65 -5.62 3.42 -9.01
C ILE A 65 -5.84 4.47 -10.10
N ALA A 66 -7.04 4.52 -10.67
CA ALA A 66 -7.41 5.56 -11.60
C ALA A 66 -7.96 6.77 -10.83
N LYS A 67 -7.27 7.91 -10.89
CA LYS A 67 -7.81 9.19 -10.45
C LYS A 67 -8.71 9.76 -11.54
N ILE A 68 -9.96 10.05 -11.20
CA ILE A 68 -10.94 10.63 -12.10
C ILE A 68 -11.02 12.14 -11.81
N GLU A 69 -10.71 12.94 -12.82
CA GLU A 69 -10.84 14.41 -12.77
C GLU A 69 -11.93 14.81 -13.76
N SER A 70 -12.94 15.55 -13.30
CA SER A 70 -14.03 16.06 -14.15
C SER A 70 -14.02 17.57 -14.11
N ASN A 71 -13.80 18.21 -15.26
CA ASN A 71 -13.82 19.66 -15.42
C ASN A 71 -14.63 20.01 -16.68
N PHE A 72 -15.64 20.88 -16.54
CA PHE A 72 -16.46 21.39 -17.64
C PHE A 72 -17.02 20.30 -18.58
N GLY A 73 -17.50 19.19 -18.02
CA GLY A 73 -18.07 18.07 -18.79
C GLY A 73 -17.04 17.11 -19.41
N VAL A 74 -15.75 17.40 -19.29
CA VAL A 74 -14.68 16.49 -19.75
C VAL A 74 -14.19 15.64 -18.59
N VAL A 75 -14.28 14.32 -18.74
CA VAL A 75 -13.75 13.33 -17.77
C VAL A 75 -12.37 12.87 -18.21
N LYS A 76 -11.37 13.09 -17.36
CA LYS A 76 -9.99 12.59 -17.54
C LYS A 76 -9.69 11.53 -16.49
N LYS A 77 -9.12 10.40 -16.94
CA LYS A 77 -8.60 9.34 -16.05
C LYS A 77 -7.08 9.39 -16.08
N LYS A 78 -6.46 9.42 -14.91
CA LYS A 78 -4.99 9.38 -14.75
C LYS A 78 -4.59 8.23 -13.83
N PRO A 79 -3.56 7.45 -14.15
CA PRO A 79 -3.05 6.47 -13.20
C PRO A 79 -2.36 7.18 -12.03
N VAL A 80 -2.59 6.69 -10.82
CA VAL A 80 -1.92 7.10 -9.59
C VAL A 80 -1.43 5.85 -8.91
N PHE A 81 -0.18 5.87 -8.45
CA PHE A 81 0.42 4.77 -7.71
C PHE A 81 0.43 5.11 -6.23
N VAL A 82 0.04 4.15 -5.41
CA VAL A 82 0.06 4.25 -3.96
C VAL A 82 0.89 3.10 -3.42
N GLU A 83 1.76 3.40 -2.46
CA GLU A 83 2.54 2.39 -1.75
C GLU A 83 2.11 2.36 -0.29
N SER A 84 2.04 1.17 0.28
CA SER A 84 1.73 0.93 1.68
C SER A 84 2.71 -0.06 2.26
N PHE A 85 3.17 0.20 3.47
CA PHE A 85 4.19 -0.58 4.16
C PHE A 85 3.58 -1.21 5.40
N LEU A 86 3.87 -2.48 5.61
CA LEU A 86 3.46 -3.23 6.79
C LEU A 86 4.70 -3.92 7.38
N VAL A 87 5.03 -3.56 8.62
CA VAL A 87 6.07 -4.25 9.39
C VAL A 87 5.51 -5.60 9.83
N LEU A 88 6.21 -6.68 9.49
CA LEU A 88 5.87 -8.04 9.85
C LEU A 88 6.35 -8.37 11.28
N PRO A 89 5.78 -9.39 11.94
CA PRO A 89 6.12 -9.73 13.32
C PRO A 89 7.59 -10.12 13.55
N SER A 90 8.29 -10.57 12.50
CA SER A 90 9.72 -10.89 12.53
C SER A 90 10.33 -10.64 11.16
N SER A 91 11.60 -10.23 11.13
CA SER A 91 12.37 -10.05 9.89
C SER A 91 12.63 -11.35 9.13
N GLU A 92 12.49 -12.50 9.80
CA GLU A 92 12.60 -13.83 9.19
C GLU A 92 11.54 -14.02 8.10
N PHE A 93 10.33 -13.46 8.28
CA PHE A 93 9.28 -13.48 7.25
C PHE A 93 9.68 -12.59 6.08
N SER A 94 10.29 -13.20 5.06
CA SER A 94 10.86 -12.47 3.93
C SER A 94 10.60 -13.13 2.58
N GLU A 95 10.06 -14.34 2.56
CA GLU A 95 9.74 -15.05 1.32
C GLU A 95 8.25 -14.95 0.99
N LEU A 96 7.92 -14.33 -0.14
CA LEU A 96 6.55 -14.27 -0.65
C LEU A 96 6.22 -15.60 -1.35
N LEU A 97 5.40 -16.44 -0.72
CA LEU A 97 4.94 -17.69 -1.35
C LEU A 97 3.81 -17.44 -2.34
N ASN A 98 2.87 -16.57 -1.96
CA ASN A 98 1.67 -16.36 -2.76
C ASN A 98 1.00 -15.01 -2.44
N ALA A 99 0.38 -14.39 -3.44
CA ALA A 99 -0.50 -13.23 -3.30
C ALA A 99 -1.70 -13.42 -4.25
N LYS A 100 -2.89 -13.66 -3.70
CA LYS A 100 -4.11 -13.90 -4.48
C LYS A 100 -5.23 -12.98 -4.06
N PHE A 101 -5.95 -12.45 -5.05
CA PHE A 101 -7.17 -11.69 -4.82
C PHE A 101 -8.39 -12.61 -4.95
N HIS A 102 -9.17 -12.74 -3.88
CA HIS A 102 -10.36 -13.58 -3.83
C HIS A 102 -11.40 -12.97 -2.87
N ASN A 103 -12.69 -13.05 -3.20
CA ASN A 103 -13.78 -12.50 -2.36
C ASN A 103 -13.57 -11.05 -1.89
N ASN A 104 -13.06 -10.20 -2.79
CA ASN A 104 -12.75 -8.79 -2.51
C ASN A 104 -11.65 -8.60 -1.43
N GLU A 105 -10.81 -9.61 -1.22
CA GLU A 105 -9.66 -9.62 -0.32
C GLU A 105 -8.38 -9.93 -1.08
N LEU A 106 -7.28 -9.29 -0.71
CA LEU A 106 -5.95 -9.77 -1.07
C LEU A 106 -5.42 -10.63 0.08
N ILE A 107 -5.13 -11.88 -0.24
CA ILE A 107 -4.58 -12.89 0.67
C ILE A 107 -3.13 -13.12 0.28
N ILE A 108 -2.22 -12.87 1.22
CA ILE A 108 -0.77 -12.96 1.04
C ILE A 108 -0.25 -14.01 2.01
N THR A 109 0.49 -14.99 1.50
CA THR A 109 1.15 -16.03 2.30
C THR A 109 2.64 -15.80 2.25
N ILE A 110 3.26 -15.72 3.42
CA ILE A 110 4.67 -15.33 3.62
C ILE A 110 5.33 -16.44 4.42
N ALA A 111 6.47 -16.93 3.96
CA ALA A 111 7.30 -17.87 4.69
C ALA A 111 8.46 -17.18 5.39
N LYS A 112 8.93 -17.81 6.46
CA LYS A 112 10.25 -17.52 7.01
C LYS A 112 11.33 -17.97 6.02
N ASN A 113 12.26 -17.08 5.72
CA ASN A 113 13.51 -17.48 5.09
C ASN A 113 14.45 -17.98 6.19
N ASN A 114 14.76 -19.28 6.15
CA ASN A 114 15.68 -19.90 7.10
C ASN A 114 17.16 -19.63 6.77
N ASP A 115 17.44 -19.02 5.61
CA ASP A 115 18.78 -18.65 5.17
C ASP A 115 19.06 -17.16 5.43
N MET A 116 19.32 -16.77 6.69
CA MET A 116 20.50 -15.96 7.02
C MET A 116 20.67 -15.74 8.54
N PRO A 117 21.87 -15.98 9.09
CA PRO A 117 22.25 -15.46 10.39
C PRO A 117 22.45 -13.94 10.29
N PHE A 118 21.93 -13.21 11.28
CA PHE A 118 22.36 -11.83 11.56
C PHE A 118 23.84 -11.85 11.94
N VAL A 119 24.74 -11.84 10.95
CA VAL A 119 26.14 -11.49 11.23
C VAL A 119 26.16 -9.98 11.41
N SER A 120 26.05 -9.56 12.67
CA SER A 120 26.45 -8.23 13.09
C SER A 120 27.88 -8.03 12.61
N ARG A 121 28.07 -7.24 11.56
CA ARG A 121 29.41 -6.77 11.15
C ARG A 121 29.85 -5.76 12.19
N THR A 122 30.28 -6.23 13.36
CA THR A 122 31.28 -5.53 14.14
C THR A 122 32.54 -5.50 13.29
N ASN A 123 32.69 -4.40 12.54
CA ASN A 123 34.00 -3.97 12.10
C ASN A 123 34.81 -3.68 13.37
N VAL A 124 35.46 -4.71 13.89
CA VAL A 124 36.59 -4.54 14.81
C VAL A 124 37.73 -4.02 13.94
N ALA A 125 37.73 -2.70 13.72
CA ALA A 125 38.95 -1.99 13.34
C ALA A 125 39.78 -1.84 14.62
N GLY A 126 40.87 -2.60 14.69
CA GLY A 126 41.83 -2.67 15.78
C GLY A 126 42.34 -4.11 15.87
N VAL A 127 43.63 -4.41 15.85
CA VAL A 127 44.73 -3.74 16.55
C VAL A 127 46.07 -4.12 15.91
N ALA A 128 47.02 -3.17 15.99
CA ALA A 128 48.50 -3.25 15.91
C ALA A 128 49.17 -3.61 14.57
#